data_AF-A0AA39QWQ9-F1
#
_entry.id   AF-A0AA39QWQ9-F1
#
_cell.length_a   1.000
_cell.length_b   1.000
_cell.length_c   1.000
_cell.angle_alpha   90.00
_cell.angle_beta   90.00
_cell.angle_gamma   90.00
#
_symmetry.space_group_name_H-M   'P 1'
#
loop_
_entity.id
_entity.type
_entity.pdbx_description
1 polymer ?
#
loop_
_entity_poly.entity_id
_entity_poly.type
_entity_poly.pdbx_seq_one_letter_code
_entity_poly.pdbx_strand_id
1 'polypeptide(L)'
;MALFRIRAAHITALSSTILRILAYVFFRWIPGHQLPPIIYAVYLVYLTSYVFTPILSLQPRSQTRKGYRQPKDGHTETEIPSRKELSVDRLEQTEIKFVSGGPETKTPVHNPDTDATLKSSSPYNAFNNVLDTLKTILLGLPNPKSMLWGMTTLTINLVLVLGVLDVVYRGPMLYQSHDLSFSRVGFVSDTSAKILVREPDVLQLPIYISYREVSSKTDDAWKSAGTVHWLSNDTDYASSVTISNLHPSTEYEYAMSNNQKGSFVTGPPAGLMAPGKIKFTFLTSSCIKPRFPYNPFDHPLTIPGLKHLTKWIPDLQGSFMLFLGDFIYIDVPHRFGTDVETYRREYRQVYSSPDWPGATANLPWIHVIDDHEIANDWDKQTADPYPAAIDPWSIYHGSINPPPSLPNTSYYHFTHGPASFFMLDTRRYRDPESPTPANSPNKSMLGPTQLSSLLTFLSRPEPPGVHWKFIISSIPFTRNWRVNAADTWAGYLHERRIILEAMWDVSSQGDGIAVVILSGDRHEFAATSFSPPQNGKWPPSATVHEFSTSPLSMFYLPLRSYWTVPNEDDFEERCIKYAPDGNSKFGAIELENVNGGEQGILRFRLFVDGVESWEYVLLTPPANSGMGSRAKDAIWG
;
A
#
# COMPACT_ATOMS: atom_id res chain seq x y z
N MET A 1 14.38 -36.34 -31.36
CA MET A 1 13.53 -36.68 -30.19
C MET A 1 14.16 -36.32 -28.85
N ALA A 2 15.42 -36.69 -28.54
CA ALA A 2 16.07 -36.31 -27.26
C ALA A 2 16.15 -34.79 -27.02
N LEU A 3 16.45 -34.01 -28.07
CA LEU A 3 16.46 -32.54 -28.00
C LEU A 3 15.08 -31.95 -27.63
N PHE A 4 13.99 -32.53 -28.13
CA PHE A 4 12.62 -32.11 -27.82
C PHE A 4 12.21 -32.45 -26.38
N ARG A 5 12.66 -33.60 -25.84
CA ARG A 5 12.44 -33.99 -24.44
C ARG A 5 13.14 -33.05 -23.45
N ILE A 6 14.40 -32.72 -23.74
CA ILE A 6 15.17 -31.77 -22.96
C ILE A 6 14.46 -30.41 -22.98
N ARG A 7 14.04 -29.93 -24.17
CA ARG A 7 13.32 -28.66 -24.31
C ARG A 7 11.99 -28.63 -23.52
N ALA A 8 11.19 -29.70 -23.55
CA ALA A 8 9.92 -29.74 -22.81
C ALA A 8 10.11 -29.62 -21.28
N ALA A 9 11.05 -30.38 -20.70
CA ALA A 9 11.35 -30.29 -19.27
C ALA A 9 11.91 -28.91 -18.89
N HIS A 10 12.75 -28.29 -19.72
CA HIS A 10 13.24 -26.94 -19.47
C HIS A 10 12.11 -25.90 -19.52
N ILE A 11 11.18 -26.02 -20.47
CA ILE A 11 10.00 -25.14 -20.56
C ILE A 11 9.09 -25.31 -19.34
N THR A 12 8.83 -26.54 -18.90
CA THR A 12 8.04 -26.79 -17.67
C THR A 12 8.73 -26.20 -16.45
N ALA A 13 10.05 -26.39 -16.31
CA ALA A 13 10.81 -25.84 -15.19
C ALA A 13 10.80 -24.32 -15.17
N LEU A 14 11.05 -23.70 -16.32
CA LEU A 14 11.11 -22.25 -16.47
C LEU A 14 9.74 -21.60 -16.23
N SER A 15 8.68 -22.12 -16.87
CA SER A 15 7.31 -21.60 -16.70
C SER A 15 6.82 -21.74 -15.26
N SER A 16 7.09 -22.87 -14.58
CA SER A 16 6.78 -23.02 -13.15
C SER A 16 7.52 -22.01 -12.27
N THR A 17 8.81 -21.80 -12.55
CA THR A 17 9.64 -20.86 -11.77
C THR A 17 9.15 -19.43 -11.94
N ILE A 18 8.90 -19.00 -13.18
CA ILE A 18 8.35 -17.68 -13.50
C ILE A 18 6.98 -17.51 -12.84
N LEU A 19 6.09 -18.49 -12.96
CA LEU A 19 4.76 -18.45 -12.34
C LEU A 19 4.83 -18.18 -10.84
N ARG A 20 5.70 -18.89 -10.13
CA ARG A 20 5.86 -18.76 -8.67
C ARG A 20 6.43 -17.43 -8.26
N ILE A 21 7.44 -16.93 -9.00
CA ILE A 21 8.03 -15.60 -8.77
C ILE A 21 6.96 -14.53 -8.98
N LEU A 22 6.25 -14.56 -10.10
CA LEU A 22 5.21 -13.57 -10.41
C LEU A 22 4.07 -13.61 -9.40
N ALA A 23 3.61 -14.80 -9.00
CA ALA A 23 2.57 -14.93 -7.98
C ALA A 23 3.04 -14.41 -6.61
N TYR A 24 4.29 -14.69 -6.22
CA TYR A 24 4.85 -14.15 -4.98
C TYR A 24 4.92 -12.62 -5.00
N VAL A 25 5.45 -12.04 -6.09
CA VAL A 25 5.50 -10.58 -6.29
C VAL A 25 4.09 -9.98 -6.23
N PHE A 26 3.11 -10.59 -6.90
CA PHE A 26 1.73 -10.14 -6.91
C PHE A 26 1.09 -10.15 -5.51
N PHE A 27 1.35 -11.19 -4.71
CA PHE A 27 0.76 -11.33 -3.38
C PHE A 27 1.44 -10.50 -2.30
N ARG A 28 2.73 -10.18 -2.45
CA ARG A 28 3.56 -9.63 -1.37
C ARG A 28 4.19 -8.28 -1.67
N TRP A 29 4.46 -7.95 -2.92
CA TRP A 29 5.26 -6.77 -3.28
C TRP A 29 4.48 -5.72 -4.04
N ILE A 30 3.69 -6.09 -5.05
CA ILE A 30 2.91 -5.12 -5.81
C ILE A 30 1.73 -5.82 -6.50
N PRO A 31 0.48 -5.44 -6.23
CA PRO A 31 -0.70 -6.01 -6.89
C PRO A 31 -0.90 -5.37 -8.29
N GLY A 32 0.17 -5.28 -9.08
CA GLY A 32 0.18 -4.56 -10.36
C GLY A 32 -0.74 -5.19 -11.42
N HIS A 33 -1.43 -4.36 -12.21
CA HIS A 33 -2.46 -4.81 -13.13
C HIS A 33 -1.96 -5.66 -14.30
N GLN A 34 -0.67 -5.62 -14.61
CA GLN A 34 -0.07 -6.42 -15.67
C GLN A 34 0.18 -7.88 -15.23
N LEU A 35 0.24 -8.16 -13.93
CA LEU A 35 0.64 -9.47 -13.41
C LEU A 35 -0.43 -10.56 -13.61
N PRO A 36 -1.73 -10.36 -13.32
CA PRO A 36 -2.75 -11.39 -13.51
C PRO A 36 -2.77 -12.03 -14.91
N PRO A 37 -2.87 -11.28 -16.03
CA PRO A 37 -2.90 -11.89 -17.36
C PRO A 37 -1.61 -12.66 -17.70
N ILE A 38 -0.45 -12.16 -17.27
CA ILE A 38 0.84 -12.85 -17.48
C ILE A 38 0.87 -14.17 -16.70
N ILE A 39 0.44 -14.17 -15.44
CA ILE A 39 0.37 -15.36 -14.59
C ILE A 39 -0.52 -16.43 -15.24
N TYR A 40 -1.70 -16.06 -15.74
CA TYR A 40 -2.60 -16.99 -16.42
C TYR A 40 -1.96 -17.58 -17.68
N ALA A 41 -1.32 -16.76 -18.51
CA ALA A 41 -0.64 -17.21 -19.72
C ALA A 41 0.53 -18.16 -19.41
N VAL A 42 1.38 -17.82 -18.43
CA VAL A 42 2.50 -18.66 -18.00
C VAL A 42 2.00 -19.98 -17.42
N TYR A 43 0.89 -19.97 -16.68
CA TYR A 43 0.27 -21.19 -16.18
C TYR A 43 -0.24 -22.11 -17.29
N LEU A 44 -0.85 -21.57 -18.36
CA LEU A 44 -1.27 -22.38 -19.51
C LEU A 44 -0.08 -23.02 -20.23
N VAL A 45 1.04 -22.29 -20.38
CA VAL A 45 2.30 -22.84 -20.91
C VAL A 45 2.84 -23.94 -20.00
N TYR A 46 2.81 -23.71 -18.68
CA TYR A 46 3.20 -24.70 -17.68
C TYR A 46 2.35 -25.96 -17.78
N LEU A 47 1.01 -25.84 -17.72
CA LEU A 47 0.08 -26.96 -17.75
C LEU A 47 0.24 -27.79 -19.03
N THR A 48 0.33 -27.12 -20.18
CA THR A 48 0.54 -27.77 -21.47
C THR A 48 1.86 -28.54 -21.48
N SER A 49 2.97 -27.88 -21.15
CA SER A 49 4.29 -28.53 -21.13
C SER A 49 4.41 -29.65 -20.08
N TYR A 50 3.75 -29.49 -18.93
CA TYR A 50 3.71 -30.49 -17.86
C TYR A 50 3.03 -31.77 -18.32
N VAL A 51 1.92 -31.69 -19.06
CA VAL A 51 1.23 -32.86 -19.63
C VAL A 51 2.05 -33.52 -20.73
N PHE A 52 2.73 -32.75 -21.59
CA PHE A 52 3.53 -33.30 -22.69
C PHE A 52 4.87 -33.89 -22.23
N THR A 53 5.44 -33.45 -21.10
CA THR A 53 6.75 -33.91 -20.64
C THR A 53 6.80 -35.43 -20.36
N PRO A 54 5.83 -36.04 -19.62
CA PRO A 54 5.74 -37.48 -19.46
C PRO A 54 5.44 -38.22 -20.77
N ILE A 55 4.57 -37.69 -21.62
CA ILE A 55 4.19 -38.30 -22.91
C ILE A 55 5.40 -38.41 -23.83
N LEU A 56 6.23 -37.37 -23.90
CA LEU A 56 7.47 -37.39 -24.66
C LEU A 56 8.51 -38.35 -24.06
N SER A 57 8.44 -38.66 -22.77
CA SER A 57 9.33 -39.60 -22.08
C SER A 57 8.97 -41.08 -22.28
N LEU A 58 7.71 -41.38 -22.63
CA LEU A 58 7.16 -42.74 -22.75
C LEU A 58 7.43 -43.47 -24.08
N GLN A 59 8.09 -42.86 -25.07
CA GLN A 59 8.46 -43.61 -26.29
C GLN A 59 9.63 -44.58 -26.01
N PRO A 60 9.47 -45.89 -26.30
CA PRO A 60 10.41 -46.93 -25.89
C PRO A 60 11.75 -46.78 -26.60
N ARG A 61 12.81 -46.96 -25.82
CA ARG A 61 14.18 -47.11 -26.29
C ARG A 61 14.24 -48.42 -27.08
N SER A 62 14.20 -48.37 -28.42
CA SER A 62 14.46 -49.55 -29.24
C SER A 62 15.90 -49.99 -28.98
N GLN A 63 16.09 -50.95 -28.07
CA GLN A 63 17.35 -51.66 -27.92
C GLN A 63 17.54 -52.51 -29.17
N THR A 64 18.28 -51.99 -30.16
CA THR A 64 18.86 -52.79 -31.22
C THR A 64 19.98 -53.64 -30.62
N ARG A 65 19.59 -54.80 -30.08
CA ARG A 65 20.51 -55.90 -29.79
C ARG A 65 20.97 -56.48 -31.13
N LYS A 66 22.00 -55.89 -31.75
CA LYS A 66 22.66 -56.49 -32.93
C LYS A 66 23.44 -57.72 -32.44
N GLY A 67 22.83 -58.89 -32.61
CA GLY A 67 23.55 -60.16 -32.59
C GLY A 67 24.50 -60.20 -33.78
N TYR A 68 25.80 -60.25 -33.52
CA TYR A 68 26.80 -60.52 -34.55
C TYR A 68 27.02 -62.03 -34.62
N ARG A 69 26.56 -62.61 -35.73
CA ARG A 69 26.80 -64.00 -36.16
C ARG A 69 28.17 -64.00 -36.84
N GLN A 70 29.12 -64.80 -36.34
CA GLN A 70 30.39 -65.05 -37.03
C GLN A 70 30.17 -65.77 -38.37
N PRO A 71 30.95 -65.41 -39.40
CA PRO A 71 31.38 -66.36 -40.43
C PRO A 71 32.89 -66.65 -40.30
N LYS A 72 33.21 -67.91 -40.59
CA LYS A 72 34.53 -68.54 -40.58
C LYS A 72 35.37 -68.17 -41.83
N ASP A 73 36.67 -68.12 -41.59
CA ASP A 73 37.84 -68.53 -42.40
C ASP A 73 38.08 -67.93 -43.81
N GLY A 74 39.32 -67.45 -44.00
CA GLY A 74 39.91 -67.10 -45.29
C GLY A 74 41.25 -66.36 -45.15
N HIS A 75 42.35 -67.12 -45.13
CA HIS A 75 43.76 -66.71 -45.04
C HIS A 75 44.20 -65.67 -46.10
N THR A 76 45.20 -64.83 -45.80
CA THR A 76 46.56 -64.81 -46.44
C THR A 76 47.48 -63.77 -45.74
N GLU A 77 48.71 -64.24 -45.46
CA GLU A 77 50.04 -63.63 -45.20
C GLU A 77 50.27 -62.15 -45.64
N THR A 78 51.22 -61.34 -45.17
CA THR A 78 52.41 -61.39 -44.28
C THR A 78 52.88 -59.92 -44.07
N GLU A 79 53.46 -59.61 -42.90
CA GLU A 79 54.68 -58.79 -42.68
C GLU A 79 54.68 -58.06 -41.31
N ILE A 80 55.77 -58.30 -40.58
CA ILE A 80 56.22 -57.81 -39.25
C ILE A 80 57.48 -56.96 -39.56
N PRO A 81 57.96 -55.93 -38.79
CA PRO A 81 58.01 -55.78 -37.32
C PRO A 81 57.65 -54.35 -36.83
N SER A 82 57.62 -53.95 -35.56
CA SER A 82 58.25 -54.41 -34.32
C SER A 82 57.40 -54.00 -33.10
N ARG A 83 57.49 -54.79 -32.04
CA ARG A 83 56.88 -54.60 -30.72
C ARG A 83 57.99 -54.23 -29.74
N LYS A 84 57.76 -53.25 -28.86
CA LYS A 84 58.45 -53.16 -27.57
C LYS A 84 57.62 -53.95 -26.55
N GLU A 85 58.14 -55.10 -26.13
CA GLU A 85 57.81 -55.76 -24.87
C GLU A 85 58.60 -55.07 -23.74
N LEU A 86 58.23 -55.13 -22.45
CA LEU A 86 58.31 -56.22 -21.46
C LEU A 86 57.84 -55.57 -20.13
N SER A 87 57.41 -56.20 -19.04
CA SER A 87 57.35 -57.58 -18.58
C SER A 87 56.53 -57.60 -17.27
N VAL A 88 56.01 -58.78 -16.94
CA VAL A 88 55.40 -59.15 -15.66
C VAL A 88 56.38 -60.08 -14.94
N ASP A 89 56.54 -59.93 -13.62
CA ASP A 89 56.90 -60.98 -12.64
C ASP A 89 56.25 -60.55 -11.31
N ARG A 90 55.29 -61.24 -10.68
CA ARG A 90 55.20 -62.60 -10.11
C ARG A 90 56.13 -62.81 -8.91
N LEU A 91 55.56 -63.18 -7.75
CA LEU A 91 56.09 -63.83 -6.53
C LEU A 91 55.03 -63.57 -5.42
N GLU A 92 54.62 -64.42 -4.49
CA GLU A 92 54.81 -65.84 -4.15
C GLU A 92 53.78 -66.12 -3.02
N GLN A 93 53.21 -67.32 -2.94
CA GLN A 93 52.37 -67.77 -1.81
C GLN A 93 53.20 -68.65 -0.89
N THR A 94 53.05 -68.47 0.43
CA THR A 94 53.57 -69.39 1.45
C THR A 94 52.41 -70.04 2.21
N GLU A 95 52.45 -71.39 2.24
CA GLU A 95 51.56 -72.32 2.92
C GLU A 95 51.61 -72.22 4.46
N ILE A 96 50.51 -72.60 5.13
CA ILE A 96 50.57 -73.46 6.33
C ILE A 96 49.45 -74.51 6.23
N LYS A 97 49.83 -75.79 6.28
CA LYS A 97 48.98 -77.00 6.42
C LYS A 97 49.09 -77.53 7.86
N PHE A 98 48.01 -78.11 8.39
CA PHE A 98 48.00 -79.33 9.23
C PHE A 98 46.59 -79.99 9.11
N VAL A 99 46.47 -81.16 8.46
CA VAL A 99 46.20 -82.52 9.02
C VAL A 99 44.76 -82.69 9.57
N SER A 100 43.95 -83.74 9.35
CA SER A 100 43.82 -84.91 8.45
C SER A 100 42.49 -85.61 8.84
N GLY A 101 41.76 -86.23 7.91
CA GLY A 101 40.80 -87.32 8.22
C GLY A 101 39.41 -87.21 7.56
N GLY A 102 39.09 -88.15 6.67
CA GLY A 102 37.71 -88.39 6.14
C GLY A 102 36.84 -89.19 7.14
N PRO A 103 35.64 -89.73 6.75
CA PRO A 103 35.16 -89.98 5.39
C PRO A 103 33.71 -89.51 5.09
N GLU A 104 33.31 -89.79 3.85
CA GLU A 104 31.99 -89.67 3.20
C GLU A 104 30.77 -89.98 4.09
N THR A 105 29.70 -89.18 3.93
CA THR A 105 28.31 -89.68 4.02
C THR A 105 27.39 -88.93 3.06
N LYS A 106 26.53 -89.73 2.42
CA LYS A 106 25.59 -89.39 1.36
C LYS A 106 24.39 -88.56 1.87
N THR A 107 23.84 -87.80 0.93
CA THR A 107 22.55 -87.09 0.87
C THR A 107 21.35 -87.80 1.55
N PRO A 108 20.30 -87.07 2.01
CA PRO A 108 19.26 -86.58 1.09
C PRO A 108 18.66 -85.19 1.39
N VAL A 109 18.49 -84.44 0.30
CA VAL A 109 17.32 -83.64 -0.11
C VAL A 109 16.26 -83.35 0.96
N HIS A 110 16.14 -82.06 1.31
CA HIS A 110 14.84 -81.46 1.64
C HIS A 110 14.85 -79.97 1.27
N ASN A 111 14.05 -79.60 0.25
CA ASN A 111 13.56 -78.24 0.04
C ASN A 111 12.31 -78.07 0.92
N PRO A 112 12.11 -76.93 1.60
CA PRO A 112 11.30 -75.91 0.94
C PRO A 112 11.73 -74.46 1.20
N ASP A 113 11.64 -73.68 0.12
CA ASP A 113 11.28 -72.27 0.01
C ASP A 113 11.04 -71.45 1.29
N THR A 114 11.93 -70.49 1.54
CA THR A 114 11.58 -69.14 2.01
C THR A 114 12.65 -68.16 1.55
N ASP A 115 12.49 -67.63 0.33
CA ASP A 115 13.30 -66.51 -0.15
C ASP A 115 12.68 -65.21 0.38
N ALA A 116 13.08 -64.84 1.60
CA ALA A 116 12.78 -63.53 2.17
C ALA A 116 13.58 -62.47 1.39
N THR A 117 12.91 -61.81 0.44
CA THR A 117 13.45 -60.65 -0.28
C THR A 117 13.60 -59.46 0.67
N LEU A 118 14.71 -59.42 1.41
CA LEU A 118 15.21 -58.22 2.06
C LEU A 118 15.61 -57.21 0.97
N LYS A 119 14.68 -56.31 0.62
CA LYS A 119 14.99 -55.08 -0.11
C LYS A 119 15.88 -54.19 0.77
N SER A 120 17.19 -54.42 0.71
CA SER A 120 18.17 -53.46 1.19
C SER A 120 18.15 -52.24 0.25
N SER A 121 17.43 -51.20 0.67
CA SER A 121 17.50 -49.90 0.01
C SER A 121 18.79 -49.21 0.45
N SER A 122 19.81 -49.21 -0.42
CA SER A 122 21.06 -48.48 -0.21
C SER A 122 20.78 -47.01 0.19
N PRO A 123 21.49 -46.43 1.17
CA PRO A 123 21.38 -45.01 1.56
C PRO A 123 21.53 -44.04 0.37
N TYR A 124 22.30 -44.44 -0.64
CA TYR A 124 22.48 -43.70 -1.89
C TYR A 124 21.19 -43.55 -2.70
N ASN A 125 20.35 -44.59 -2.72
CA ASN A 125 19.05 -44.56 -3.41
C ASN A 125 18.04 -43.69 -2.66
N ALA A 126 18.10 -43.67 -1.32
CA ALA A 126 17.27 -42.80 -0.50
C ALA A 126 17.62 -41.32 -0.72
N PHE A 127 18.91 -40.96 -0.72
CA PHE A 127 19.37 -39.60 -0.99
C PHE A 127 18.98 -39.10 -2.38
N ASN A 128 19.16 -39.91 -3.42
CA ASN A 128 18.75 -39.55 -4.78
C ASN A 128 17.24 -39.38 -4.94
N ASN A 129 16.44 -40.17 -4.22
CA ASN A 129 14.99 -40.01 -4.22
C ASN A 129 14.54 -38.71 -3.53
N VAL A 130 15.24 -38.28 -2.47
CA VAL A 130 15.01 -36.97 -1.84
C VAL A 130 15.38 -35.85 -2.79
N LEU A 131 16.54 -35.94 -3.46
CA LEU A 131 16.99 -34.92 -4.42
C LEU A 131 16.04 -34.80 -5.63
N ASP A 132 15.57 -35.93 -6.17
CA ASP A 132 14.58 -35.97 -7.26
C ASP A 132 13.24 -35.34 -6.81
N THR A 133 12.83 -35.60 -5.57
CA THR A 133 11.62 -35.00 -4.98
C THR A 133 11.76 -33.49 -4.82
N LEU A 134 12.89 -33.01 -4.30
CA LEU A 134 13.18 -31.59 -4.16
C LEU A 134 13.21 -30.89 -5.52
N LYS A 135 13.83 -31.50 -6.55
CA LYS A 135 13.81 -30.98 -7.92
C LYS A 135 12.40 -30.90 -8.49
N THR A 136 11.56 -31.93 -8.30
CA THR A 136 10.16 -31.91 -8.71
C THR A 136 9.40 -30.76 -8.06
N ILE A 137 9.52 -30.61 -6.74
CA ILE A 137 8.78 -29.58 -6.01
C ILE A 137 9.28 -28.19 -6.40
N LEU A 138 10.59 -27.95 -6.42
CA LEU A 138 11.17 -26.63 -6.70
C LEU A 138 10.95 -26.19 -8.15
N LEU A 139 11.20 -27.10 -9.10
CA LEU A 139 11.14 -26.78 -10.53
C LEU A 139 9.77 -27.02 -11.14
N GLY A 140 8.80 -27.62 -10.45
CA GLY A 140 7.50 -27.88 -11.06
C GLY A 140 7.45 -29.09 -11.99
N LEU A 141 8.46 -29.95 -11.98
CA LEU A 141 8.60 -31.04 -12.94
C LEU A 141 7.76 -32.26 -12.55
N PRO A 142 7.14 -32.97 -13.51
CA PRO A 142 6.48 -34.25 -13.23
C PRO A 142 7.49 -35.27 -12.69
N ASN A 143 7.07 -36.05 -11.71
CA ASN A 143 7.94 -37.08 -11.11
C ASN A 143 7.60 -38.46 -11.70
N PRO A 144 8.50 -39.08 -12.48
CA PRO A 144 8.24 -40.38 -13.10
C PRO A 144 8.19 -41.54 -12.10
N LYS A 145 8.71 -41.34 -10.88
CA LYS A 145 8.76 -42.35 -9.81
C LYS A 145 7.62 -42.21 -8.79
N SER A 146 6.96 -41.06 -8.73
CA SER A 146 5.93 -40.78 -7.74
C SER A 146 4.85 -39.84 -8.30
N MET A 147 3.68 -40.41 -8.58
CA MET A 147 2.51 -39.63 -8.98
C MET A 147 2.12 -38.60 -7.91
N LEU A 148 2.29 -38.94 -6.63
CA LEU A 148 2.02 -38.03 -5.52
C LEU A 148 2.81 -36.73 -5.67
N TRP A 149 4.14 -36.80 -5.82
CA TRP A 149 4.96 -35.60 -5.92
C TRP A 149 4.76 -34.82 -7.22
N GLY A 150 4.48 -35.52 -8.32
CA GLY A 150 4.03 -34.89 -9.55
C GLY A 150 2.76 -34.08 -9.33
N MET A 151 1.74 -34.69 -8.72
CA MET A 151 0.47 -34.01 -8.45
C MET A 151 0.63 -32.86 -7.46
N THR A 152 1.41 -33.04 -6.38
CA THR A 152 1.68 -31.98 -5.41
C THR A 152 2.22 -30.72 -6.09
N THR A 153 3.19 -30.85 -7.00
CA THR A 153 3.74 -29.65 -7.64
C THR A 153 2.78 -29.00 -8.64
N LEU A 154 1.95 -29.79 -9.32
CA LEU A 154 0.88 -29.26 -10.18
C LEU A 154 -0.14 -28.50 -9.33
N THR A 155 -0.55 -29.07 -8.19
CA THR A 155 -1.46 -28.45 -7.23
C THR A 155 -0.90 -27.15 -6.66
N ILE A 156 0.39 -27.07 -6.32
CA ILE A 156 1.02 -25.81 -5.87
C ILE A 156 0.80 -24.70 -6.90
N ASN A 157 1.12 -24.97 -8.16
CA ASN A 157 0.99 -23.98 -9.22
C ASN A 157 -0.48 -23.61 -9.49
N LEU A 158 -1.39 -24.58 -9.43
CA LEU A 158 -2.83 -24.33 -9.52
C LEU A 158 -3.32 -23.44 -8.37
N VAL A 159 -2.93 -23.73 -7.13
CA VAL A 159 -3.33 -22.95 -5.94
C VAL A 159 -2.84 -21.50 -6.05
N LEU A 160 -1.65 -21.26 -6.59
CA LEU A 160 -1.18 -19.89 -6.84
C LEU A 160 -2.08 -19.15 -7.83
N VAL A 161 -2.46 -19.78 -8.93
CA VAL A 161 -3.36 -19.17 -9.93
C VAL A 161 -4.75 -18.94 -9.34
N LEU A 162 -5.28 -19.91 -8.58
CA LEU A 162 -6.54 -19.74 -7.85
C LEU A 162 -6.46 -18.59 -6.84
N GLY A 163 -5.31 -18.39 -6.18
CA GLY A 163 -5.08 -17.24 -5.31
C GLY A 163 -5.10 -15.91 -6.08
N VAL A 164 -4.56 -15.86 -7.29
CA VAL A 164 -4.65 -14.64 -8.13
C VAL A 164 -6.09 -14.38 -8.54
N LEU A 165 -6.83 -15.41 -8.94
CA LEU A 165 -8.26 -15.29 -9.22
C LEU A 165 -9.04 -14.81 -7.97
N ASP A 166 -8.69 -15.31 -6.78
CA ASP A 166 -9.31 -14.90 -5.52
C ASP A 166 -9.07 -13.42 -5.21
N VAL A 167 -7.84 -12.92 -5.38
CA VAL A 167 -7.49 -11.50 -5.20
C VAL A 167 -8.22 -10.60 -6.19
N VAL A 168 -8.30 -11.01 -7.46
CA VAL A 168 -8.86 -10.17 -8.53
C VAL A 168 -10.38 -10.15 -8.48
N TYR A 169 -11.03 -11.30 -8.28
CA TYR A 169 -12.47 -11.43 -8.55
C TYR A 169 -13.34 -11.57 -7.32
N ARG A 170 -12.83 -12.06 -6.17
CA ARG A 170 -13.71 -12.37 -5.02
C ARG A 170 -14.43 -11.14 -4.47
N GLY A 171 -13.73 -10.03 -4.28
CA GLY A 171 -14.33 -8.77 -3.81
C GLY A 171 -15.39 -8.26 -4.79
N PRO A 172 -15.00 -7.90 -6.03
CA PRO A 172 -15.94 -7.36 -7.03
C PRO A 172 -17.13 -8.26 -7.39
N MET A 173 -17.00 -9.59 -7.28
CA MET A 173 -18.10 -10.51 -7.63
C MET A 173 -18.98 -10.88 -6.44
N LEU A 174 -18.41 -11.11 -5.25
CA LEU A 174 -19.15 -11.64 -4.10
C LEU A 174 -19.45 -10.59 -3.03
N TYR A 175 -18.77 -9.44 -3.06
CA TYR A 175 -18.88 -8.38 -2.06
C TYR A 175 -19.07 -7.02 -2.74
N GLN A 176 -20.16 -6.88 -3.51
CA GLN A 176 -20.51 -5.61 -4.16
C GLN A 176 -21.13 -4.59 -3.20
N SER A 177 -21.57 -5.05 -2.04
CA SER A 177 -22.03 -4.23 -0.91
C SER A 177 -23.17 -3.27 -1.25
N HIS A 178 -24.09 -3.67 -2.12
CA HIS A 178 -25.25 -2.85 -2.51
C HIS A 178 -26.16 -2.52 -1.32
N ASP A 179 -26.30 -3.46 -0.39
CA ASP A 179 -27.11 -3.42 0.82
C ASP A 179 -26.41 -2.76 2.02
N LEU A 180 -25.20 -2.20 1.84
CA LEU A 180 -24.43 -1.57 2.92
C LEU A 180 -25.18 -0.38 3.55
N SER A 181 -25.70 -0.56 4.75
CA SER A 181 -26.29 0.53 5.54
C SER A 181 -25.29 1.00 6.60
N PHE A 182 -24.95 2.30 6.62
CA PHE A 182 -24.05 2.87 7.63
C PHE A 182 -24.21 4.37 7.82
N SER A 183 -23.70 4.87 8.95
CA SER A 183 -23.52 6.28 9.23
C SER A 183 -22.07 6.54 9.61
N ARG A 184 -21.55 7.72 9.26
CA ARG A 184 -20.24 8.17 9.73
C ARG A 184 -20.21 9.67 9.97
N VAL A 185 -19.39 10.06 10.94
CA VAL A 185 -19.09 11.45 11.21
C VAL A 185 -18.03 11.93 10.21
N GLY A 186 -18.34 13.01 9.49
CA GLY A 186 -17.40 13.74 8.65
C GLY A 186 -16.82 14.93 9.41
N PHE A 187 -16.77 16.11 8.79
CA PHE A 187 -16.25 17.30 9.42
C PHE A 187 -17.03 17.69 10.68
N VAL A 188 -16.28 17.92 11.76
CA VAL A 188 -16.77 18.45 13.02
C VAL A 188 -16.06 19.77 13.30
N SER A 189 -16.82 20.87 13.35
CA SER A 189 -16.32 22.18 13.76
C SER A 189 -16.47 22.35 15.28
N ASP A 190 -16.24 23.58 15.75
CA ASP A 190 -16.58 23.99 17.11
C ASP A 190 -18.09 24.06 17.39
N THR A 191 -18.91 24.16 16.34
CA THR A 191 -20.34 24.51 16.44
C THR A 191 -21.25 23.66 15.54
N SER A 192 -20.68 22.77 14.73
CA SER A 192 -21.45 21.87 13.88
C SER A 192 -20.76 20.54 13.64
N ALA A 193 -21.53 19.54 13.25
CA ALA A 193 -21.04 18.23 12.82
C ALA A 193 -21.80 17.78 11.59
N LYS A 194 -21.08 17.24 10.60
CA LYS A 194 -21.67 16.60 9.42
C LYS A 194 -21.71 15.10 9.60
N ILE A 195 -22.86 14.49 9.32
CA ILE A 195 -23.08 13.05 9.38
C ILE A 195 -23.49 12.57 7.99
N LEU A 196 -22.73 11.63 7.44
CA LEU A 196 -23.14 10.90 6.25
C LEU A 196 -24.03 9.73 6.68
N VAL A 197 -25.13 9.54 5.94
CA VAL A 197 -26.03 8.40 6.08
C VAL A 197 -26.13 7.71 4.73
N ARG A 198 -25.94 6.39 4.70
CA ARG A 198 -26.31 5.54 3.56
C ARG A 198 -27.33 4.50 4.03
N GLU A 199 -28.49 4.45 3.38
CA GLU A 199 -29.55 3.50 3.69
C GLU A 199 -30.29 3.07 2.41
N PRO A 200 -29.97 1.90 1.84
CA PRO A 200 -30.65 1.39 0.64
C PRO A 200 -32.01 0.75 0.93
N ASP A 201 -32.33 0.35 2.17
CA ASP A 201 -33.64 -0.22 2.50
C ASP A 201 -34.70 0.88 2.63
N VAL A 202 -35.56 0.98 1.61
CA VAL A 202 -36.66 1.96 1.57
C VAL A 202 -37.66 1.83 2.72
N LEU A 203 -37.74 0.66 3.38
CA LEU A 203 -38.62 0.45 4.54
C LEU A 203 -38.13 1.20 5.79
N GLN A 204 -36.86 1.62 5.81
CA GLN A 204 -36.30 2.44 6.89
C GLN A 204 -36.63 3.93 6.74
N LEU A 205 -37.09 4.36 5.56
CA LEU A 205 -37.39 5.77 5.29
C LEU A 205 -38.75 6.20 5.85
N PRO A 206 -38.87 7.44 6.36
CA PRO A 206 -37.81 8.44 6.50
C PRO A 206 -36.84 8.14 7.67
N ILE A 207 -35.56 8.49 7.50
CA ILE A 207 -34.58 8.41 8.61
C ILE A 207 -34.68 9.65 9.46
N TYR A 208 -35.09 9.50 10.71
CA TYR A 208 -35.06 10.55 11.72
C TYR A 208 -33.72 10.52 12.44
N ILE A 209 -33.04 11.66 12.51
CA ILE A 209 -31.74 11.76 13.19
C ILE A 209 -31.94 12.62 14.42
N SER A 210 -31.54 12.08 15.57
CA SER A 210 -31.58 12.78 16.84
C SER A 210 -30.20 12.83 17.47
N TYR A 211 -29.94 13.85 18.28
CA TYR A 211 -28.68 14.03 18.98
C TYR A 211 -28.90 14.57 20.40
N ARG A 212 -27.91 14.37 21.27
CA ARG A 212 -27.87 15.00 22.59
C ARG A 212 -26.45 15.15 23.09
N GLU A 213 -26.28 16.09 24.02
CA GLU A 213 -25.02 16.31 24.72
C GLU A 213 -24.84 15.25 25.81
N VAL A 214 -23.67 14.59 25.87
CA VAL A 214 -23.44 13.45 26.80
C VAL A 214 -23.23 13.92 28.24
N SER A 215 -22.63 15.09 28.45
CA SER A 215 -22.22 15.62 29.76
C SER A 215 -23.14 16.71 30.31
N SER A 216 -24.28 16.95 29.65
CA SER A 216 -25.24 17.99 30.05
C SER A 216 -25.87 17.65 31.40
N LYS A 217 -25.61 18.44 32.44
CA LYS A 217 -26.25 18.27 33.75
C LYS A 217 -27.70 18.78 33.79
N THR A 218 -28.14 19.46 32.72
CA THR A 218 -29.36 20.27 32.70
C THR A 218 -30.37 19.87 31.63
N ASP A 219 -29.93 19.13 30.60
CA ASP A 219 -30.75 18.76 29.45
C ASP A 219 -30.22 17.47 28.79
N ASP A 220 -30.82 16.34 29.17
CA ASP A 220 -30.53 15.00 28.61
C ASP A 220 -31.46 14.62 27.43
N ALA A 221 -32.28 15.57 26.97
CA ALA A 221 -33.30 15.29 25.97
C ALA A 221 -32.68 15.13 24.58
N TRP A 222 -33.19 14.15 23.83
CA TRP A 222 -32.89 13.98 22.42
C TRP A 222 -33.49 15.12 21.60
N LYS A 223 -32.65 15.81 20.83
CA LYS A 223 -32.99 16.90 19.93
C LYS A 223 -33.03 16.38 18.49
N SER A 224 -33.98 16.86 17.69
CA SER A 224 -34.02 16.51 16.26
C SER A 224 -32.92 17.25 15.50
N ALA A 225 -32.05 16.51 14.81
CA ALA A 225 -31.05 17.07 13.89
C ALA A 225 -31.61 17.26 12.48
N GLY A 226 -32.62 16.48 12.09
CA GLY A 226 -33.19 16.50 10.75
C GLY A 226 -33.87 15.20 10.36
N THR A 227 -34.33 15.15 9.11
CA THR A 227 -35.01 13.97 8.55
C THR A 227 -34.56 13.78 7.10
N VAL A 228 -34.18 12.55 6.76
CA VAL A 228 -33.88 12.13 5.39
C VAL A 228 -35.12 11.44 4.85
N HIS A 229 -35.87 12.14 4.00
CA HIS A 229 -37.17 11.67 3.50
C HIS A 229 -37.06 10.66 2.35
N TRP A 230 -36.06 10.81 1.50
CA TRP A 230 -35.85 9.95 0.34
C TRP A 230 -34.35 9.74 0.09
N LEU A 231 -34.01 8.54 -0.35
CA LEU A 231 -32.69 8.14 -0.82
C LEU A 231 -32.92 7.35 -2.11
N SER A 232 -32.09 7.57 -3.12
CA SER A 232 -32.23 6.92 -4.42
C SER A 232 -30.89 6.42 -4.93
N ASN A 233 -30.95 5.63 -6.00
CA ASN A 233 -29.75 5.20 -6.69
C ASN A 233 -28.94 6.39 -7.27
N ASP A 234 -29.51 7.58 -7.43
CA ASP A 234 -28.78 8.74 -8.00
C ASP A 234 -27.66 9.21 -7.07
N THR A 235 -27.79 9.01 -5.75
CA THR A 235 -26.77 9.36 -4.74
C THR A 235 -26.17 8.14 -4.06
N ASP A 236 -26.28 6.96 -4.69
CA ASP A 236 -25.91 5.67 -4.07
C ASP A 236 -26.57 5.46 -2.70
N TYR A 237 -27.83 5.89 -2.59
CA TYR A 237 -28.63 5.87 -1.37
C TYR A 237 -27.97 6.59 -0.18
N ALA A 238 -27.15 7.61 -0.45
CA ALA A 238 -26.47 8.39 0.57
C ALA A 238 -26.92 9.86 0.61
N SER A 239 -26.85 10.45 1.79
CA SER A 239 -27.13 11.87 2.05
C SER A 239 -26.32 12.36 3.25
N SER A 240 -26.05 13.67 3.30
CA SER A 240 -25.38 14.30 4.44
C SER A 240 -26.36 15.16 5.24
N VAL A 241 -26.23 15.10 6.56
CA VAL A 241 -27.01 15.91 7.50
C VAL A 241 -26.06 16.72 8.37
N THR A 242 -26.35 18.01 8.52
CA THR A 242 -25.54 18.92 9.35
C THR A 242 -26.30 19.21 10.64
N ILE A 243 -25.68 18.87 11.76
CA ILE A 243 -26.13 19.29 13.09
C ILE A 243 -25.45 20.61 13.41
N SER A 244 -26.22 21.64 13.71
CA SER A 244 -25.73 23.01 13.94
C SER A 244 -26.01 23.47 15.37
N ASN A 245 -25.45 24.64 15.74
CA ASN A 245 -25.63 25.28 17.05
C ASN A 245 -25.19 24.38 18.22
N LEU A 246 -24.08 23.67 18.02
CA LEU A 246 -23.46 22.85 19.05
C LEU A 246 -22.54 23.69 19.94
N HIS A 247 -22.32 23.25 21.17
CA HIS A 247 -21.34 23.85 22.07
C HIS A 247 -19.93 23.39 21.69
N PRO A 248 -18.90 24.27 21.72
CA PRO A 248 -17.52 23.88 21.48
C PRO A 248 -16.97 22.92 22.53
N SER A 249 -15.97 22.11 22.16
CA SER A 249 -15.28 21.17 23.06
C SER A 249 -16.22 20.27 23.87
N THR A 250 -17.29 19.81 23.23
CA THR A 250 -18.40 19.11 23.88
C THR A 250 -18.66 17.78 23.20
N GLU A 251 -18.88 16.74 24.00
CA GLU A 251 -19.20 15.40 23.52
C GLU A 251 -20.71 15.26 23.26
N TYR A 252 -21.03 14.77 22.06
CA TYR A 252 -22.38 14.49 21.61
C TYR A 252 -22.50 13.04 21.18
N GLU A 253 -23.70 12.48 21.38
CA GLU A 253 -24.11 11.25 20.73
C GLU A 253 -25.29 11.51 19.80
N TYR A 254 -25.36 10.73 18.72
CA TYR A 254 -26.46 10.74 17.76
C TYR A 254 -27.02 9.33 17.57
N ALA A 255 -28.31 9.28 17.27
CA ALA A 255 -29.03 8.06 16.96
C ALA A 255 -30.01 8.29 15.81
N MET A 256 -30.27 7.23 15.05
CA MET A 256 -31.13 7.23 13.87
C MET A 256 -32.28 6.23 14.01
N SER A 257 -33.39 6.47 13.31
CA SER A 257 -34.56 5.57 13.35
C SER A 257 -34.30 4.17 12.78
N ASN A 258 -33.26 3.98 11.96
CA ASN A 258 -32.79 2.68 11.47
C ASN A 258 -31.79 1.99 12.42
N ASN A 259 -31.77 2.39 13.70
CA ASN A 259 -30.96 1.80 14.76
C ASN A 259 -29.43 2.02 14.62
N GLN A 260 -29.00 2.91 13.73
CA GLN A 260 -27.62 3.39 13.68
C GLN A 260 -27.37 4.46 14.75
N LYS A 261 -26.14 4.52 15.25
CA LYS A 261 -25.72 5.48 16.28
C LYS A 261 -24.22 5.75 16.20
N GLY A 262 -23.80 6.86 16.80
CA GLY A 262 -22.40 7.19 16.97
C GLY A 262 -22.21 8.39 17.90
N SER A 263 -20.96 8.80 18.07
CA SER A 263 -20.57 9.91 18.91
C SER A 263 -19.52 10.78 18.23
N PHE A 264 -19.42 12.03 18.65
CA PHE A 264 -18.39 12.95 18.21
C PHE A 264 -18.12 14.01 19.27
N VAL A 265 -16.97 14.66 19.18
CA VAL A 265 -16.59 15.77 20.05
C VAL A 265 -16.38 16.99 19.18
N THR A 266 -17.10 18.07 19.48
CA THR A 266 -16.89 19.35 18.79
C THR A 266 -15.51 19.91 19.10
N GLY A 267 -14.92 20.57 18.10
CA GLY A 267 -13.61 21.20 18.25
C GLY A 267 -13.60 22.34 19.27
N PRO A 268 -12.43 22.75 19.77
CA PRO A 268 -12.30 24.06 20.39
C PRO A 268 -12.48 25.16 19.33
N PRO A 269 -12.88 26.38 19.75
CA PRO A 269 -12.89 27.53 18.86
C PRO A 269 -11.51 27.80 18.26
N ALA A 270 -11.47 28.50 17.13
CA ALA A 270 -10.23 28.86 16.45
C ALA A 270 -9.24 29.56 17.40
N GLY A 271 -7.98 29.10 17.40
CA GLY A 271 -6.90 29.60 18.24
C GLY A 271 -6.87 29.04 19.67
N LEU A 272 -7.88 28.27 20.08
CA LEU A 272 -7.98 27.74 21.44
C LEU A 272 -7.73 26.23 21.50
N MET A 273 -7.41 25.77 22.71
CA MET A 273 -7.31 24.34 23.06
C MET A 273 -8.57 23.92 23.80
N ALA A 274 -8.95 22.65 23.71
CA ALA A 274 -10.05 22.13 24.50
C ALA A 274 -9.74 22.25 26.01
N PRO A 275 -10.74 22.53 26.88
CA PRO A 275 -10.51 22.69 28.32
C PRO A 275 -9.76 21.51 28.93
N GLY A 276 -8.68 21.79 29.68
CA GLY A 276 -7.85 20.78 30.34
C GLY A 276 -6.95 19.95 29.40
N LYS A 277 -6.95 20.21 28.09
CA LYS A 277 -6.01 19.59 27.14
C LYS A 277 -4.80 20.50 26.95
N ILE A 278 -3.61 19.91 27.04
CA ILE A 278 -2.32 20.58 26.75
C ILE A 278 -1.88 20.40 25.30
N LYS A 279 -2.45 19.40 24.59
CA LYS A 279 -2.12 19.07 23.20
C LYS A 279 -3.36 18.92 22.34
N PHE A 280 -3.22 19.29 21.07
CA PHE A 280 -4.20 19.13 20.00
C PHE A 280 -3.63 18.14 18.99
N THR A 281 -4.28 16.99 18.85
CA THR A 281 -3.78 15.89 18.02
C THR A 281 -4.67 15.67 16.80
N PHE A 282 -4.06 15.41 15.65
CA PHE A 282 -4.74 14.90 14.45
C PHE A 282 -3.83 13.93 13.71
N LEU A 283 -4.40 13.10 12.84
CA LEU A 283 -3.69 12.02 12.15
C LEU A 283 -3.60 12.27 10.65
N THR A 284 -2.64 11.64 9.98
CA THR A 284 -2.46 11.71 8.52
C THR A 284 -2.02 10.39 7.90
N SER A 285 -2.54 10.04 6.73
CA SER A 285 -2.07 8.95 5.84
C SER A 285 -2.79 9.01 4.48
N SER A 286 -2.48 8.12 3.54
CA SER A 286 -3.17 7.93 2.26
C SER A 286 -3.11 6.46 1.83
N CYS A 287 -3.71 6.09 0.70
CA CYS A 287 -3.53 4.79 0.04
C CYS A 287 -4.07 3.58 0.83
N ILE A 288 -5.24 3.07 0.41
CA ILE A 288 -5.87 1.85 0.93
C ILE A 288 -6.11 0.85 -0.20
N LYS A 289 -5.41 -0.29 -0.15
CA LYS A 289 -5.81 -1.49 -0.88
C LYS A 289 -6.30 -2.57 0.07
N PRO A 290 -7.59 -2.93 0.02
CA PRO A 290 -8.11 -4.06 0.79
C PRO A 290 -7.36 -5.35 0.45
N ARG A 291 -7.14 -6.14 1.50
CA ARG A 291 -6.55 -7.48 1.51
C ARG A 291 -5.12 -7.54 0.95
N PHE A 292 -4.36 -6.48 1.15
CA PHE A 292 -2.93 -6.45 0.85
C PHE A 292 -2.10 -6.33 2.15
N PRO A 293 -1.02 -7.13 2.33
CA PRO A 293 -0.60 -8.25 1.48
C PRO A 293 -1.58 -9.43 1.52
N TYR A 294 -1.60 -10.25 0.46
CA TYR A 294 -2.61 -11.30 0.30
C TYR A 294 -2.46 -12.44 1.32
N ASN A 295 -3.59 -12.84 1.89
CA ASN A 295 -3.77 -14.03 2.71
C ASN A 295 -5.11 -14.70 2.36
N PRO A 296 -5.12 -15.98 1.96
CA PRO A 296 -6.33 -16.68 1.54
C PRO A 296 -7.37 -16.84 2.65
N PHE A 297 -6.97 -16.78 3.92
CA PHE A 297 -7.85 -16.97 5.07
C PHE A 297 -8.49 -15.68 5.59
N ASP A 298 -8.00 -14.53 5.13
CA ASP A 298 -8.54 -13.25 5.54
C ASP A 298 -9.84 -12.91 4.79
N HIS A 299 -10.67 -12.08 5.42
CA HIS A 299 -11.85 -11.52 4.77
C HIS A 299 -11.44 -10.75 3.49
N PRO A 300 -12.16 -10.87 2.36
CA PRO A 300 -11.76 -10.25 1.10
C PRO A 300 -11.63 -8.73 1.13
N LEU A 301 -12.32 -8.09 2.07
CA LEU A 301 -12.32 -6.65 2.29
C LEU A 301 -11.55 -6.22 3.54
N THR A 302 -10.75 -7.09 4.18
CA THR A 302 -9.94 -6.68 5.36
C THR A 302 -8.96 -5.58 4.97
N ILE A 303 -8.68 -4.63 5.85
CA ILE A 303 -7.69 -3.57 5.66
C ILE A 303 -6.74 -3.62 6.87
N PRO A 304 -5.61 -4.33 6.78
CA PRO A 304 -4.68 -4.51 7.90
C PRO A 304 -4.25 -3.19 8.56
N GLY A 305 -4.06 -2.13 7.77
CA GLY A 305 -3.75 -0.80 8.28
C GLY A 305 -4.76 -0.23 9.28
N LEU A 306 -6.05 -0.49 9.07
CA LEU A 306 -7.10 -0.05 9.99
C LEU A 306 -7.03 -0.80 11.33
N LYS A 307 -6.58 -2.06 11.34
CA LYS A 307 -6.33 -2.81 12.58
C LYS A 307 -5.18 -2.20 13.38
N HIS A 308 -4.13 -1.74 12.71
CA HIS A 308 -3.03 -1.04 13.36
C HIS A 308 -3.49 0.31 13.92
N LEU A 309 -4.21 1.10 13.12
CA LEU A 309 -4.74 2.39 13.55
C LEU A 309 -5.70 2.26 14.74
N THR A 310 -6.63 1.30 14.70
CA THR A 310 -7.62 1.05 15.77
C THR A 310 -6.96 0.88 17.15
N LYS A 311 -5.79 0.24 17.21
CA LYS A 311 -5.06 0.04 18.47
C LYS A 311 -4.57 1.35 19.10
N TRP A 312 -4.27 2.35 18.27
CA TRP A 312 -3.68 3.62 18.70
C TRP A 312 -4.69 4.73 18.92
N ILE A 313 -5.91 4.62 18.37
CA ILE A 313 -6.96 5.66 18.52
C ILE A 313 -7.20 6.06 19.98
N PRO A 314 -7.36 5.12 20.95
CA PRO A 314 -7.60 5.49 22.35
C PRO A 314 -6.45 6.30 22.99
N ASP A 315 -5.21 6.00 22.59
CA ASP A 315 -4.01 6.63 23.15
C ASP A 315 -3.71 7.99 22.49
N LEU A 316 -3.92 8.08 21.17
CA LEU A 316 -3.67 9.30 20.40
C LEU A 316 -4.76 10.36 20.59
N GLN A 317 -6.01 9.93 20.78
CA GLN A 317 -7.18 10.82 20.96
C GLN A 317 -7.22 11.92 19.87
N GLY A 318 -6.98 11.51 18.62
CA GLY A 318 -6.97 12.43 17.49
C GLY A 318 -8.34 13.06 17.24
N SER A 319 -8.35 14.36 16.98
CA SER A 319 -9.58 15.13 16.69
C SER A 319 -10.16 14.76 15.32
N PHE A 320 -9.30 14.41 14.36
CA PHE A 320 -9.66 13.91 13.04
C PHE A 320 -8.46 13.24 12.36
N MET A 321 -8.75 12.48 11.31
CA MET A 321 -7.83 11.96 10.31
C MET A 321 -7.90 12.85 9.07
N LEU A 322 -6.76 13.34 8.60
CA LEU A 322 -6.61 13.81 7.24
C LEU A 322 -6.23 12.59 6.37
N PHE A 323 -7.06 12.25 5.40
CA PHE A 323 -6.80 11.15 4.49
C PHE A 323 -6.50 11.69 3.09
N LEU A 324 -5.28 11.45 2.62
CA LEU A 324 -4.64 12.23 1.57
C LEU A 324 -4.86 11.66 0.16
N GLY A 325 -6.01 11.03 -0.05
CA GLY A 325 -6.43 10.39 -1.30
C GLY A 325 -6.00 8.93 -1.42
N ASP A 326 -6.28 8.33 -2.58
CA ASP A 326 -6.18 6.88 -2.82
C ASP A 326 -6.97 6.05 -1.78
N PHE A 327 -8.17 6.53 -1.45
CA PHE A 327 -9.13 5.84 -0.62
C PHE A 327 -9.61 4.54 -1.26
N ILE A 328 -9.73 4.57 -2.58
CA ILE A 328 -9.94 3.39 -3.41
C ILE A 328 -8.78 3.22 -4.40
N TYR A 329 -8.66 2.02 -4.95
CA TYR A 329 -7.81 1.75 -6.10
C TYR A 329 -8.64 1.16 -7.23
N ILE A 330 -9.07 2.02 -8.17
CA ILE A 330 -9.95 1.60 -9.27
C ILE A 330 -9.24 0.72 -10.32
N ASP A 331 -7.92 0.82 -10.44
CA ASP A 331 -7.15 0.20 -11.53
C ASP A 331 -6.30 -1.01 -11.14
N VAL A 332 -6.02 -1.24 -9.85
CA VAL A 332 -5.25 -2.39 -9.37
C VAL A 332 -6.07 -3.34 -8.49
N PRO A 333 -5.92 -4.67 -8.66
CA PRO A 333 -5.13 -5.34 -9.69
C PRO A 333 -5.82 -5.40 -11.07
N HIS A 334 -7.06 -4.93 -11.18
CA HIS A 334 -7.80 -4.94 -12.43
C HIS A 334 -8.92 -3.91 -12.40
N ARG A 335 -8.98 -3.06 -13.42
CA ARG A 335 -10.11 -2.17 -13.65
C ARG A 335 -11.26 -2.92 -14.30
N PHE A 336 -12.40 -3.00 -13.61
CA PHE A 336 -13.60 -3.68 -14.10
C PHE A 336 -14.51 -2.82 -14.99
N GLY A 337 -14.35 -1.51 -14.94
CA GLY A 337 -15.19 -0.55 -15.67
C GLY A 337 -14.75 0.88 -15.45
N THR A 338 -15.43 1.81 -16.12
CA THR A 338 -15.22 3.26 -16.00
C THR A 338 -16.54 4.01 -15.79
N ASP A 339 -17.62 3.28 -15.55
CA ASP A 339 -18.93 3.81 -15.23
C ASP A 339 -19.06 4.08 -13.72
N VAL A 340 -20.04 4.91 -13.36
CA VAL A 340 -20.30 5.39 -11.99
C VAL A 340 -20.46 4.24 -11.00
N GLU A 341 -21.14 3.15 -11.38
CA GLU A 341 -21.40 2.02 -10.49
C GLU A 341 -20.11 1.25 -10.17
N THR A 342 -19.20 1.12 -11.14
CA THR A 342 -17.87 0.56 -10.87
C THR A 342 -17.13 1.35 -9.78
N TYR A 343 -17.14 2.69 -9.82
CA TYR A 343 -16.50 3.50 -8.78
C TYR A 343 -17.22 3.40 -7.43
N ARG A 344 -18.56 3.48 -7.42
CA ARG A 344 -19.37 3.35 -6.18
C ARG A 344 -19.14 2.02 -5.48
N ARG A 345 -19.04 0.91 -6.23
CA ARG A 345 -18.70 -0.40 -5.66
C ARG A 345 -17.39 -0.37 -4.87
N GLU A 346 -16.33 0.26 -5.39
CA GLU A 346 -15.04 0.32 -4.68
C GLU A 346 -15.16 1.10 -3.36
N TYR A 347 -15.91 2.20 -3.34
CA TYR A 347 -16.19 2.94 -2.10
C TYR A 347 -16.95 2.07 -1.10
N ARG A 348 -18.04 1.43 -1.54
CA ARG A 348 -18.83 0.54 -0.67
C ARG A 348 -17.99 -0.61 -0.13
N GLN A 349 -17.06 -1.15 -0.90
CA GLN A 349 -16.15 -2.21 -0.45
C GLN A 349 -15.20 -1.75 0.66
N VAL A 350 -14.63 -0.55 0.56
CA VAL A 350 -13.80 0.01 1.63
C VAL A 350 -14.63 0.23 2.90
N TYR A 351 -15.81 0.83 2.78
CA TYR A 351 -16.72 1.06 3.91
C TYR A 351 -17.30 -0.25 4.50
N SER A 352 -17.42 -1.31 3.70
CA SER A 352 -17.86 -2.64 4.15
C SER A 352 -16.74 -3.46 4.79
N SER A 353 -15.53 -2.90 4.90
CA SER A 353 -14.44 -3.60 5.56
C SER A 353 -14.81 -3.92 7.00
N PRO A 354 -14.58 -5.17 7.49
CA PRO A 354 -14.81 -5.50 8.89
C PRO A 354 -13.91 -4.69 9.85
N ASP A 355 -12.84 -4.08 9.32
CA ASP A 355 -11.88 -3.30 10.10
C ASP A 355 -12.25 -1.80 10.16
N TRP A 356 -13.24 -1.37 9.37
CA TRP A 356 -13.67 0.02 9.28
C TRP A 356 -14.22 0.59 10.60
N PRO A 357 -15.18 -0.08 11.29
CA PRO A 357 -15.82 0.51 12.47
C PRO A 357 -14.84 0.84 13.60
N GLY A 358 -13.83 -0.02 13.81
CA GLY A 358 -12.82 0.19 14.86
C GLY A 358 -11.95 1.43 14.63
N ALA A 359 -11.68 1.77 13.37
CA ALA A 359 -10.81 2.88 13.00
C ALA A 359 -11.54 4.22 12.84
N THR A 360 -12.87 4.22 12.77
CA THR A 360 -13.65 5.43 12.42
C THR A 360 -14.76 5.78 13.40
N ALA A 361 -15.11 4.91 14.35
CA ALA A 361 -16.24 5.18 15.26
C ALA A 361 -16.11 6.51 16.03
N ASN A 362 -14.89 6.86 16.44
CA ASN A 362 -14.59 8.07 17.22
C ASN A 362 -13.51 8.95 16.58
N LEU A 363 -13.26 8.76 15.29
CA LEU A 363 -12.26 9.52 14.54
C LEU A 363 -12.93 10.00 13.25
N PRO A 364 -13.28 11.29 13.16
CA PRO A 364 -13.70 11.92 11.91
C PRO A 364 -12.64 11.81 10.82
N TRP A 365 -13.01 11.56 9.56
CA TRP A 365 -12.06 11.54 8.43
C TRP A 365 -12.42 12.62 7.41
N ILE A 366 -11.43 13.44 7.09
CA ILE A 366 -11.47 14.56 6.15
C ILE A 366 -10.56 14.22 4.98
N HIS A 367 -11.04 14.39 3.75
CA HIS A 367 -10.42 13.78 2.57
C HIS A 367 -10.00 14.80 1.50
N VAL A 368 -8.88 14.53 0.83
CA VAL A 368 -8.58 15.10 -0.50
C VAL A 368 -8.71 14.00 -1.56
N ILE A 369 -8.77 14.39 -2.83
CA ILE A 369 -8.80 13.47 -3.97
C ILE A 369 -7.38 13.25 -4.48
N ASP A 370 -7.07 12.02 -4.91
CA ASP A 370 -5.86 11.69 -5.66
C ASP A 370 -6.21 10.90 -6.93
N ASP A 371 -5.21 10.36 -7.61
CA ASP A 371 -5.36 9.77 -8.94
C ASP A 371 -6.10 8.45 -8.90
N HIS A 372 -5.93 7.58 -7.91
CA HIS A 372 -6.61 6.28 -7.92
C HIS A 372 -8.11 6.33 -7.59
N GLU A 373 -8.62 7.50 -7.19
CA GLU A 373 -10.06 7.79 -7.29
C GLU A 373 -10.56 7.87 -8.74
N ILE A 374 -9.69 8.09 -9.73
CA ILE A 374 -10.00 8.36 -11.13
C ILE A 374 -9.29 7.35 -12.07
N ALA A 375 -7.96 7.44 -12.15
CA ALA A 375 -7.04 6.54 -12.81
C ALA A 375 -5.59 6.91 -12.43
N ASN A 376 -4.74 5.91 -12.21
CA ASN A 376 -3.29 6.08 -12.01
C ASN A 376 -2.69 7.21 -12.87
N ASP A 377 -1.94 8.12 -12.24
CA ASP A 377 -1.30 9.31 -12.81
C ASP A 377 -2.27 10.29 -13.52
N TRP A 378 -3.51 10.48 -13.03
CA TRP A 378 -4.53 11.29 -13.71
C TRP A 378 -4.14 12.77 -13.94
N ASP A 379 -3.90 13.16 -15.19
CA ASP A 379 -3.50 14.53 -15.61
C ASP A 379 -4.40 15.14 -16.71
N LYS A 380 -5.60 14.59 -16.89
CA LYS A 380 -6.53 14.93 -17.99
C LYS A 380 -7.71 15.78 -17.54
N GLN A 381 -7.53 16.52 -16.44
CA GLN A 381 -8.50 17.44 -15.88
C GLN A 381 -9.87 16.77 -15.66
N THR A 382 -10.91 17.19 -16.38
CA THR A 382 -12.29 16.69 -16.24
C THR A 382 -12.74 15.79 -17.40
N ALA A 383 -11.81 15.32 -18.24
CA ALA A 383 -12.11 14.37 -19.31
C ALA A 383 -12.56 13.00 -18.75
N ASP A 384 -13.17 12.16 -19.59
CA ASP A 384 -13.55 10.81 -19.17
C ASP A 384 -12.32 10.00 -18.70
N PRO A 385 -12.40 9.27 -17.58
CA PRO A 385 -13.61 8.94 -16.81
C PRO A 385 -13.91 9.83 -15.60
N TYR A 386 -13.33 11.05 -15.51
CA TYR A 386 -13.49 11.94 -14.35
C TYR A 386 -14.96 12.16 -13.92
N PRO A 387 -15.93 12.41 -14.81
CA PRO A 387 -17.32 12.61 -14.40
C PRO A 387 -17.92 11.41 -13.65
N ALA A 388 -17.52 10.18 -14.00
CA ALA A 388 -17.94 8.98 -13.30
C ALA A 388 -17.20 8.78 -11.98
N ALA A 389 -15.91 9.12 -11.95
CA ALA A 389 -15.05 9.00 -10.78
C ALA A 389 -15.40 9.98 -9.65
N ILE A 390 -15.69 11.23 -9.98
CA ILE A 390 -15.94 12.28 -9.00
C ILE A 390 -17.29 12.13 -8.27
N ASP A 391 -18.22 11.36 -8.84
CA ASP A 391 -19.55 11.12 -8.28
C ASP A 391 -19.48 10.49 -6.87
N PRO A 392 -18.92 9.27 -6.66
CA PRO A 392 -18.84 8.70 -5.32
C PRO A 392 -17.91 9.50 -4.40
N TRP A 393 -16.83 10.11 -4.90
CA TRP A 393 -16.00 10.98 -4.06
C TRP A 393 -16.82 12.15 -3.50
N SER A 394 -17.63 12.80 -4.33
CA SER A 394 -18.49 13.92 -3.92
C SER A 394 -19.56 13.47 -2.92
N ILE A 395 -20.15 12.30 -3.13
CA ILE A 395 -21.17 11.72 -2.25
C ILE A 395 -20.59 11.33 -0.90
N TYR A 396 -19.54 10.50 -0.87
CA TYR A 396 -19.01 9.89 0.34
C TYR A 396 -18.05 10.79 1.11
N HIS A 397 -17.30 11.65 0.42
CA HIS A 397 -16.26 12.50 1.02
C HIS A 397 -16.62 13.99 0.94
N GLY A 398 -16.77 14.52 -0.27
CA GLY A 398 -16.98 15.96 -0.50
C GLY A 398 -18.18 16.54 0.25
N SER A 399 -19.29 15.79 0.32
CA SER A 399 -20.54 16.21 0.99
C SER A 399 -20.37 16.46 2.49
N ILE A 400 -19.41 15.76 3.12
CA ILE A 400 -19.15 15.81 4.56
C ILE A 400 -17.77 16.35 4.93
N ASN A 401 -16.97 16.80 3.96
CA ASN A 401 -15.81 17.66 4.20
C ASN A 401 -16.26 19.07 4.67
N PRO A 402 -15.33 19.91 5.18
CA PRO A 402 -15.56 21.34 5.32
C PRO A 402 -16.13 21.96 4.04
N PRO A 403 -16.87 23.07 4.13
CA PRO A 403 -17.40 23.76 2.95
C PRO A 403 -16.29 24.10 1.93
N PRO A 404 -16.55 23.93 0.62
CA PRO A 404 -15.57 24.21 -0.43
C PRO A 404 -15.21 25.70 -0.44
N SER A 405 -13.97 26.03 -0.82
CA SER A 405 -13.52 27.43 -0.86
C SER A 405 -14.31 28.25 -1.89
N LEU A 406 -14.73 27.61 -2.98
CA LEU A 406 -15.60 28.16 -4.01
C LEU A 406 -16.69 27.13 -4.40
N PRO A 407 -17.86 27.56 -4.91
CA PRO A 407 -18.86 26.63 -5.43
C PRO A 407 -18.27 25.67 -6.48
N ASN A 408 -18.69 24.41 -6.47
CA ASN A 408 -18.26 23.36 -7.41
C ASN A 408 -16.74 23.09 -7.43
N THR A 409 -16.03 23.40 -6.36
CA THR A 409 -14.62 23.04 -6.16
C THR A 409 -14.47 21.93 -5.13
N SER A 410 -13.38 21.16 -5.27
CA SER A 410 -13.00 20.02 -4.43
C SER A 410 -12.03 20.42 -3.32
N TYR A 411 -11.43 21.61 -3.41
CA TYR A 411 -10.49 22.15 -2.44
C TYR A 411 -11.18 23.08 -1.44
N TYR A 412 -10.68 23.10 -0.21
CA TYR A 412 -11.30 23.80 0.90
C TYR A 412 -10.25 24.18 1.95
N HIS A 413 -10.65 25.03 2.88
CA HIS A 413 -9.82 25.39 4.02
C HIS A 413 -10.68 25.54 5.27
N PHE A 414 -10.07 25.30 6.42
CA PHE A 414 -10.74 25.46 7.71
C PHE A 414 -9.72 25.75 8.81
N THR A 415 -10.19 26.29 9.92
CA THR A 415 -9.38 26.51 11.12
C THR A 415 -9.97 25.65 12.24
N HIS A 416 -9.11 24.94 12.96
CA HIS A 416 -9.52 24.06 14.05
C HIS A 416 -8.48 24.10 15.16
N GLY A 417 -8.87 24.57 16.34
CA GLY A 417 -7.95 24.81 17.44
C GLY A 417 -6.76 25.70 17.03
N PRO A 418 -5.51 25.33 17.35
CA PRO A 418 -4.33 26.18 17.13
C PRO A 418 -3.79 26.16 15.68
N ALA A 419 -4.55 25.63 14.72
CA ALA A 419 -4.09 25.40 13.36
C ALA A 419 -5.12 25.72 12.28
N SER A 420 -4.62 26.15 11.13
CA SER A 420 -5.38 26.39 9.90
C SER A 420 -4.91 25.45 8.80
N PHE A 421 -5.84 24.93 8.00
CA PHE A 421 -5.59 23.87 7.02
C PHE A 421 -6.09 24.30 5.65
N PHE A 422 -5.28 24.10 4.60
CA PHE A 422 -5.69 24.21 3.21
C PHE A 422 -5.54 22.86 2.52
N MET A 423 -6.63 22.39 1.93
CA MET A 423 -6.79 21.06 1.39
C MET A 423 -6.75 21.19 -0.14
N LEU A 424 -5.66 20.75 -0.76
CA LEU A 424 -5.46 20.87 -2.20
C LEU A 424 -6.25 19.80 -2.96
N ASP A 425 -6.42 20.07 -4.25
CA ASP A 425 -6.81 19.13 -5.29
C ASP A 425 -5.70 19.24 -6.33
N THR A 426 -4.92 18.18 -6.48
CA THR A 426 -3.75 18.17 -7.36
C THR A 426 -3.99 17.37 -8.64
N ARG A 427 -5.24 16.96 -8.91
CA ARG A 427 -5.58 16.10 -10.05
C ARG A 427 -6.52 16.77 -11.04
N ARG A 428 -7.53 17.49 -10.56
CA ARG A 428 -8.59 18.07 -11.41
C ARG A 428 -8.11 19.21 -12.30
N TYR A 429 -7.14 19.99 -11.85
CA TYR A 429 -6.77 21.27 -12.48
C TYR A 429 -5.39 21.25 -13.14
N ARG A 430 -4.59 20.21 -12.92
CA ARG A 430 -3.21 20.16 -13.40
C ARG A 430 -3.13 20.07 -14.92
N ASP A 431 -2.08 20.67 -15.45
CA ASP A 431 -1.66 20.43 -16.83
C ASP A 431 -1.09 19.01 -16.97
N PRO A 432 -1.07 18.45 -18.18
CA PRO A 432 -0.44 17.16 -18.42
C PRO A 432 1.03 17.11 -18.00
N GLU A 433 1.50 15.93 -17.58
CA GLU A 433 2.88 15.71 -17.16
C GLU A 433 3.89 16.04 -18.28
N SER A 434 3.48 15.84 -19.53
CA SER A 434 4.27 16.05 -20.73
C SER A 434 3.41 16.64 -21.87
N PRO A 435 3.99 17.32 -22.88
CA PRO A 435 5.42 17.55 -23.08
C PRO A 435 5.97 18.80 -22.37
N THR A 436 5.13 19.59 -21.69
CA THR A 436 5.56 20.85 -21.08
C THR A 436 6.62 20.61 -19.99
N PRO A 437 7.81 21.23 -20.08
CA PRO A 437 8.87 21.06 -19.09
C PRO A 437 8.47 21.50 -17.68
N ALA A 438 9.05 20.86 -16.66
CA ALA A 438 8.69 21.09 -15.26
C ALA A 438 8.95 22.51 -14.75
N ASN A 439 9.96 23.19 -15.29
CA ASN A 439 10.32 24.57 -14.95
C ASN A 439 9.58 25.63 -15.77
N SER A 440 8.66 25.21 -16.65
CA SER A 440 7.90 26.14 -17.49
C SER A 440 6.97 27.00 -16.63
N PRO A 441 6.94 28.33 -16.83
CA PRO A 441 5.98 29.21 -16.16
C PRO A 441 4.53 28.99 -16.60
N ASN A 442 4.33 28.29 -17.72
CA ASN A 442 3.01 27.99 -18.27
C ASN A 442 2.51 26.59 -17.85
N LYS A 443 3.17 25.93 -16.90
CA LYS A 443 2.76 24.62 -16.38
C LYS A 443 2.26 24.77 -14.95
N SER A 444 1.05 24.31 -14.69
CA SER A 444 0.35 24.48 -13.41
C SER A 444 -0.18 23.16 -12.87
N MET A 445 -0.04 22.96 -11.56
CA MET A 445 -0.63 21.85 -10.80
C MET A 445 -2.06 22.22 -10.35
N LEU A 446 -2.24 23.45 -9.86
CA LEU A 446 -3.49 23.87 -9.22
C LEU A 446 -4.44 24.60 -10.17
N GLY A 447 -3.95 25.05 -11.32
CA GLY A 447 -4.61 26.05 -12.13
C GLY A 447 -4.68 27.42 -11.43
N PRO A 448 -5.02 28.49 -12.17
CA PRO A 448 -4.94 29.87 -11.67
C PRO A 448 -5.89 30.16 -10.49
N THR A 449 -7.09 29.57 -10.50
CA THR A 449 -8.13 29.86 -9.49
C THR A 449 -7.77 29.29 -8.12
N GLN A 450 -7.32 28.04 -8.07
CA GLN A 450 -6.93 27.41 -6.80
C GLN A 450 -5.59 27.95 -6.31
N LEU A 451 -4.63 28.22 -7.19
CA LEU A 451 -3.38 28.89 -6.81
C LEU A 451 -3.68 30.25 -6.13
N SER A 452 -4.55 31.07 -6.73
CA SER A 452 -4.97 32.34 -6.12
C SER A 452 -5.66 32.16 -4.77
N SER A 453 -6.51 31.13 -4.65
CA SER A 453 -7.17 30.78 -3.37
C SER A 453 -6.15 30.39 -2.29
N LEU A 454 -5.13 29.61 -2.66
CA LEU A 454 -4.05 29.19 -1.77
C LEU A 454 -3.18 30.37 -1.33
N LEU A 455 -2.78 31.25 -2.25
CA LEU A 455 -1.99 32.44 -1.93
C LEU A 455 -2.77 33.42 -1.04
N THR A 456 -4.09 33.52 -1.24
CA THR A 456 -4.98 34.30 -0.36
C THR A 456 -5.04 33.67 1.03
N PHE A 457 -5.17 32.34 1.14
CA PHE A 457 -5.13 31.64 2.41
C PHE A 457 -3.79 31.80 3.15
N LEU A 458 -2.67 31.73 2.44
CA LEU A 458 -1.34 31.90 3.03
C LEU A 458 -1.18 33.31 3.59
N SER A 459 -1.54 34.34 2.82
CA SER A 459 -1.38 35.75 3.20
C SER A 459 -2.43 36.28 4.19
N ARG A 460 -3.54 35.56 4.43
CA ARG A 460 -4.55 36.03 5.39
C ARG A 460 -4.00 36.00 6.84
N PRO A 461 -4.26 37.04 7.64
CA PRO A 461 -4.03 37.00 9.08
C PRO A 461 -4.81 35.87 9.75
N GLU A 462 -4.23 35.24 10.75
CA GLU A 462 -4.86 34.17 11.53
C GLU A 462 -5.42 34.69 12.87
N PRO A 463 -6.47 34.06 13.42
CA PRO A 463 -6.96 34.38 14.76
C PRO A 463 -5.87 34.22 15.84
N PRO A 464 -5.93 34.99 16.95
CA PRO A 464 -5.00 34.82 18.06
C PRO A 464 -4.96 33.38 18.56
N GLY A 465 -3.74 32.84 18.75
CA GLY A 465 -3.52 31.47 19.20
C GLY A 465 -3.38 30.43 18.07
N VAL A 466 -3.61 30.81 16.81
CA VAL A 466 -3.25 29.98 15.65
C VAL A 466 -1.80 30.24 15.27
N HIS A 467 -0.97 29.20 15.40
CA HIS A 467 0.47 29.28 15.13
C HIS A 467 0.93 28.36 13.99
N TRP A 468 0.02 27.60 13.41
CA TRP A 468 0.34 26.62 12.38
C TRP A 468 -0.59 26.77 11.18
N LYS A 469 -0.01 26.87 9.98
CA LYS A 469 -0.73 26.65 8.72
C LYS A 469 -0.27 25.34 8.11
N PHE A 470 -1.21 24.48 7.74
CA PHE A 470 -0.96 23.22 7.07
C PHE A 470 -1.43 23.29 5.62
N ILE A 471 -0.53 22.92 4.70
CA ILE A 471 -0.86 22.71 3.29
C ILE A 471 -0.90 21.21 3.04
N ILE A 472 -2.04 20.71 2.60
CA ILE A 472 -2.25 19.28 2.43
C ILE A 472 -2.35 18.98 0.95
N SER A 473 -1.39 18.21 0.47
CA SER A 473 -1.26 17.79 -0.93
C SER A 473 -1.50 16.28 -1.00
N SER A 474 -2.19 15.77 -2.01
CA SER A 474 -2.28 14.30 -2.16
C SER A 474 -0.92 13.69 -2.55
N ILE A 475 -0.20 14.38 -3.44
CA ILE A 475 1.15 14.04 -3.91
C ILE A 475 2.28 14.80 -3.18
N PRO A 476 3.50 14.26 -3.12
CA PRO A 476 4.65 14.91 -2.50
C PRO A 476 5.03 16.27 -3.10
N PHE A 477 5.34 17.22 -2.23
CA PHE A 477 5.86 18.54 -2.55
C PHE A 477 7.38 18.52 -2.82
N THR A 478 8.14 17.65 -2.15
CA THR A 478 9.58 17.49 -2.41
C THR A 478 9.87 16.92 -3.79
N ARG A 479 10.99 17.38 -4.39
CA ARG A 479 11.52 16.82 -5.63
C ARG A 479 12.41 15.59 -5.44
N ASN A 480 12.61 15.15 -4.20
CA ASN A 480 13.54 14.06 -3.88
C ASN A 480 13.00 12.67 -4.26
N TRP A 481 11.71 12.56 -4.61
CA TRP A 481 11.15 11.36 -5.25
C TRP A 481 11.52 11.35 -6.74
N ARG A 482 12.47 10.49 -7.12
CA ARG A 482 13.07 10.52 -8.46
C ARG A 482 12.46 9.54 -9.44
N VAL A 483 11.70 8.56 -8.94
CA VAL A 483 10.88 7.67 -9.77
C VAL A 483 9.51 8.33 -9.97
N ASN A 484 9.02 8.34 -11.20
CA ASN A 484 7.75 9.00 -11.59
C ASN A 484 7.66 10.46 -11.11
N ALA A 485 8.75 11.22 -11.20
CA ALA A 485 8.84 12.58 -10.64
C ALA A 485 7.86 13.56 -11.33
N ALA A 486 7.54 13.34 -12.60
CA ALA A 486 6.66 14.20 -13.38
C ALA A 486 5.22 14.27 -12.83
N ASP A 487 4.78 13.21 -12.16
CA ASP A 487 3.46 13.13 -11.51
C ASP A 487 3.36 14.03 -10.25
N THR A 488 4.48 14.31 -9.60
CA THR A 488 4.54 15.07 -8.34
C THR A 488 4.80 16.55 -8.56
N TRP A 489 4.90 17.35 -7.48
CA TRP A 489 5.37 18.74 -7.55
C TRP A 489 6.76 18.91 -8.17
N ALA A 490 7.58 17.84 -8.26
CA ALA A 490 8.83 17.85 -9.03
C ALA A 490 8.60 18.10 -10.53
N GLY A 491 7.40 17.82 -11.03
CA GLY A 491 6.96 18.10 -12.40
C GLY A 491 6.45 19.53 -12.64
N TYR A 492 6.36 20.38 -11.60
CA TYR A 492 5.70 21.70 -11.64
C TYR A 492 6.51 22.76 -10.84
N LEU A 493 7.82 22.81 -11.09
CA LEU A 493 8.80 23.55 -10.29
C LEU A 493 8.58 25.07 -10.26
N HIS A 494 8.00 25.67 -11.32
CA HIS A 494 7.73 27.10 -11.33
C HIS A 494 6.61 27.48 -10.35
N GLU A 495 5.44 26.85 -10.46
CA GLU A 495 4.32 27.09 -9.54
C GLU A 495 4.68 26.68 -8.10
N ARG A 496 5.40 25.57 -7.95
CA ARG A 496 5.95 25.13 -6.66
C ARG A 496 6.78 26.21 -5.98
N ARG A 497 7.65 26.90 -6.73
CA ARG A 497 8.48 28.00 -6.20
C ARG A 497 7.63 29.15 -5.70
N ILE A 498 6.61 29.56 -6.46
CA ILE A 498 5.67 30.63 -6.05
C ILE A 498 5.04 30.31 -4.69
N ILE A 499 4.58 29.07 -4.53
CA ILE A 499 3.95 28.62 -3.28
C ILE A 499 4.97 28.57 -2.15
N LEU A 500 6.17 28.05 -2.40
CA LEU A 500 7.24 27.95 -1.39
C LEU A 500 7.69 29.32 -0.88
N GLU A 501 7.87 30.29 -1.77
CA GLU A 501 8.19 31.67 -1.42
C GLU A 501 7.07 32.32 -0.59
N ALA A 502 5.80 32.06 -0.93
CA ALA A 502 4.66 32.53 -0.14
C ALA A 502 4.61 31.89 1.27
N MET A 503 4.99 30.61 1.41
CA MET A 503 5.08 29.95 2.72
C MET A 503 6.21 30.52 3.58
N TRP A 504 7.35 30.88 2.97
CA TRP A 504 8.44 31.57 3.66
C TRP A 504 8.05 33.00 4.05
N ASP A 505 7.29 33.71 3.21
CA ASP A 505 6.76 35.04 3.55
C ASP A 505 5.88 34.97 4.81
N VAL A 506 5.01 33.96 4.95
CA VAL A 506 4.20 33.76 6.18
C VAL A 506 5.08 33.62 7.42
N SER A 507 6.08 32.74 7.34
CA SER A 507 6.94 32.43 8.50
C SER A 507 7.91 33.57 8.86
N SER A 508 8.01 34.59 8.01
CA SER A 508 8.92 35.74 8.17
C SER A 508 8.23 37.02 8.65
N GLN A 509 6.89 37.05 8.70
CA GLN A 509 6.13 38.24 9.10
C GLN A 509 6.27 38.57 10.59
N GLY A 510 6.74 37.61 11.40
CA GLY A 510 6.93 37.79 12.84
C GLY A 510 5.68 37.56 13.69
N ASP A 511 4.64 36.99 13.09
CA ASP A 511 3.41 36.57 13.78
C ASP A 511 3.57 35.23 14.53
N GLY A 512 4.76 34.62 14.44
CA GLY A 512 5.06 33.35 15.09
C GLY A 512 4.29 32.16 14.49
N ILE A 513 3.99 32.23 13.19
CA ILE A 513 3.29 31.19 12.43
C ILE A 513 4.29 30.39 11.62
N ALA A 514 4.23 29.05 11.69
CA ALA A 514 4.96 28.16 10.81
C ALA A 514 4.04 27.53 9.75
N VAL A 515 4.63 27.17 8.60
CA VAL A 515 3.94 26.40 7.56
C VAL A 515 4.50 24.99 7.46
N VAL A 516 3.61 24.00 7.43
CA VAL A 516 3.93 22.57 7.30
C VAL A 516 3.13 21.96 6.16
N ILE A 517 3.75 21.06 5.42
CA ILE A 517 3.14 20.31 4.32
C ILE A 517 2.92 18.87 4.76
N LEU A 518 1.74 18.31 4.47
CA LEU A 518 1.50 16.87 4.60
C LEU A 518 1.16 16.31 3.21
N SER A 519 1.73 15.14 2.88
CA SER A 519 1.53 14.49 1.58
C SER A 519 1.43 12.96 1.65
N GLY A 520 0.97 12.33 0.57
CA GLY A 520 0.73 10.89 0.43
C GLY A 520 1.40 10.26 -0.80
N ASP A 521 0.64 9.48 -1.60
CA ASP A 521 1.00 8.81 -2.88
C ASP A 521 2.09 7.72 -2.84
N ARG A 522 3.28 8.01 -2.32
CA ARG A 522 4.51 7.25 -2.65
C ARG A 522 4.70 5.86 -2.04
N HIS A 523 3.77 5.40 -1.22
CA HIS A 523 3.81 4.12 -0.49
C HIS A 523 5.04 3.95 0.42
N GLU A 524 5.63 5.06 0.81
CA GLU A 524 6.85 5.18 1.59
C GLU A 524 6.72 6.40 2.52
N PHE A 525 7.58 6.51 3.53
CA PHE A 525 7.64 7.71 4.36
C PHE A 525 8.91 8.53 4.10
N ALA A 526 8.75 9.85 3.97
CA ALA A 526 9.87 10.79 4.02
C ALA A 526 9.49 12.09 4.75
N ALA A 527 10.43 12.62 5.52
CA ALA A 527 10.39 13.96 6.07
C ALA A 527 11.47 14.82 5.39
N THR A 528 11.09 16.01 4.92
CA THR A 528 11.95 16.90 4.13
C THR A 528 11.84 18.34 4.63
N SER A 529 12.95 19.04 4.77
CA SER A 529 12.97 20.49 5.00
C SER A 529 13.21 21.27 3.70
N PHE A 530 12.56 22.42 3.57
CA PHE A 530 12.73 23.41 2.50
C PHE A 530 13.22 24.71 3.11
N SER A 531 14.54 24.86 3.22
CA SER A 531 15.15 26.07 3.77
C SER A 531 15.19 27.18 2.72
N PRO A 532 14.95 28.44 3.10
CA PRO A 532 15.14 29.58 2.21
C PRO A 532 16.60 29.69 1.74
N PRO A 533 16.88 30.39 0.63
CA PRO A 533 18.25 30.66 0.20
C PRO A 533 19.06 31.39 1.28
N GLN A 534 20.31 30.98 1.52
CA GLN A 534 21.17 31.53 2.60
C GLN A 534 21.39 33.05 2.50
N ASN A 535 21.37 33.61 1.28
CA ASN A 535 21.52 35.04 1.02
C ASN A 535 20.19 35.71 0.58
N GLY A 536 19.06 35.07 0.88
CA GLY A 536 17.71 35.54 0.54
C GLY A 536 17.14 36.56 1.54
N LYS A 537 15.92 37.03 1.26
CA LYS A 537 15.19 37.96 2.16
C LYS A 537 14.56 37.28 3.39
N TRP A 538 14.50 35.95 3.41
CA TRP A 538 13.86 35.17 4.47
C TRP A 538 14.89 34.59 5.44
N PRO A 539 14.62 34.59 6.76
CA PRO A 539 15.50 33.98 7.76
C PRO A 539 15.44 32.44 7.71
N PRO A 540 16.46 31.71 8.20
CA PRO A 540 16.43 30.25 8.30
C PRO A 540 15.25 29.70 9.11
N SER A 541 14.75 30.46 10.09
CA SER A 541 13.56 30.13 10.88
C SER A 541 12.29 30.01 10.04
N ALA A 542 12.27 30.54 8.80
CA ALA A 542 11.16 30.37 7.88
C ALA A 542 11.12 28.99 7.19
N THR A 543 12.03 28.07 7.51
CA THR A 543 12.10 26.74 6.90
C THR A 543 10.75 26.00 6.97
N VAL A 544 10.26 25.58 5.81
CA VAL A 544 9.04 24.77 5.67
C VAL A 544 9.41 23.29 5.79
N HIS A 545 8.51 22.48 6.33
CA HIS A 545 8.72 21.04 6.50
C HIS A 545 7.60 20.26 5.84
N GLU A 546 7.94 19.17 5.14
CA GLU A 546 6.99 18.19 4.63
C GLU A 546 7.12 16.88 5.37
N PHE A 547 5.97 16.27 5.72
CA PHE A 547 5.85 14.88 6.12
C PHE A 547 5.00 14.12 5.10
N SER A 548 5.67 13.36 4.23
CA SER A 548 5.03 12.49 3.25
C SER A 548 4.82 11.11 3.87
N THR A 549 3.57 10.68 4.07
CA THR A 549 3.22 9.48 4.84
C THR A 549 2.21 8.60 4.12
N SER A 550 2.69 7.49 3.56
CA SER A 550 1.86 6.47 2.95
C SER A 550 2.56 5.09 2.96
N PRO A 551 1.83 3.99 2.76
CA PRO A 551 0.38 3.87 2.68
C PRO A 551 -0.24 3.55 4.05
N LEU A 552 -1.52 3.82 4.25
CA LEU A 552 -2.23 3.31 5.42
C LEU A 552 -2.31 1.78 5.34
N SER A 553 -2.59 1.23 4.15
CA SER A 553 -2.66 -0.21 3.94
C SER A 553 -2.40 -0.56 2.47
N MET A 554 -1.13 -0.73 2.11
CA MET A 554 -0.74 -1.12 0.74
C MET A 554 0.66 -1.77 0.73
N PHE A 555 1.31 -1.83 -0.42
CA PHE A 555 2.69 -2.25 -0.53
C PHE A 555 3.66 -1.13 -0.17
N TYR A 556 4.95 -1.46 -0.13
CA TYR A 556 6.04 -0.49 -0.18
C TYR A 556 7.03 -0.94 -1.24
N LEU A 557 7.81 -0.01 -1.80
CA LEU A 557 8.74 -0.36 -2.86
C LEU A 557 10.03 -0.99 -2.29
N PRO A 558 10.44 -2.17 -2.77
CA PRO A 558 11.71 -2.77 -2.36
C PRO A 558 12.93 -2.03 -2.92
N LEU A 559 12.73 -1.28 -4.02
CA LEU A 559 13.74 -0.41 -4.61
C LEU A 559 13.49 1.03 -4.13
N ARG A 560 14.53 1.65 -3.58
CA ARG A 560 14.42 3.00 -3.02
C ARG A 560 14.18 4.03 -4.12
N SER A 561 13.20 4.89 -3.90
CA SER A 561 12.72 5.89 -4.88
C SER A 561 13.08 7.33 -4.49
N TYR A 562 13.62 7.51 -3.28
CA TYR A 562 13.90 8.82 -2.67
C TYR A 562 15.40 9.07 -2.47
N TRP A 563 15.93 10.18 -3.03
CA TRP A 563 17.26 10.68 -2.72
C TRP A 563 17.45 12.15 -3.08
N THR A 564 18.30 12.84 -2.30
CA THR A 564 18.71 14.22 -2.54
C THR A 564 19.90 14.24 -3.50
N VAL A 565 19.84 15.09 -4.52
CA VAL A 565 20.97 15.34 -5.43
C VAL A 565 21.62 16.67 -5.04
N PRO A 566 22.94 16.69 -4.75
CA PRO A 566 23.64 17.93 -4.47
C PRO A 566 23.60 18.90 -5.66
N ASN A 567 23.46 20.19 -5.38
CA ASN A 567 23.66 21.30 -6.34
C ASN A 567 22.68 21.39 -7.53
N GLU A 568 21.48 20.83 -7.44
CA GLU A 568 20.50 20.94 -8.54
C GLU A 568 19.75 22.28 -8.59
N ASP A 569 19.69 23.11 -7.53
CA ASP A 569 19.07 24.46 -7.53
C ASP A 569 19.47 25.29 -6.28
N ASP A 570 19.16 26.59 -6.27
CA ASP A 570 19.40 27.58 -5.18
C ASP A 570 18.63 27.30 -3.85
N PHE A 571 17.83 26.23 -3.78
CA PHE A 571 17.06 25.86 -2.58
C PHE A 571 17.59 24.58 -1.93
N GLU A 572 17.86 24.65 -0.63
CA GLU A 572 18.36 23.51 0.14
C GLU A 572 17.19 22.61 0.59
N GLU A 573 16.76 21.70 -0.29
CA GLU A 573 15.89 20.57 0.11
C GLU A 573 16.73 19.51 0.80
N ARG A 574 16.43 19.22 2.06
CA ARG A 574 17.19 18.23 2.84
C ARG A 574 16.29 17.15 3.38
N CYS A 575 16.70 15.91 3.17
CA CYS A 575 16.09 14.75 3.82
C CYS A 575 16.37 14.79 5.32
N ILE A 576 15.32 14.81 6.12
CA ILE A 576 15.38 14.65 7.57
C ILE A 576 15.30 13.16 7.93
N LYS A 577 14.35 12.46 7.33
CA LYS A 577 14.11 11.04 7.56
C LYS A 577 13.55 10.38 6.32
N TYR A 578 14.00 9.18 6.03
CA TYR A 578 13.42 8.30 5.02
C TYR A 578 13.17 6.93 5.66
N ALA A 579 11.92 6.46 5.62
CA ALA A 579 11.47 5.18 6.15
C ALA A 579 10.59 4.47 5.10
N PRO A 580 11.19 3.77 4.13
CA PRO A 580 10.46 3.19 3.01
C PRO A 580 9.67 1.94 3.39
N ASP A 581 10.19 1.13 4.31
CA ASP A 581 9.66 -0.20 4.59
C ASP A 581 8.37 -0.19 5.42
N GLY A 582 7.49 -1.17 5.18
CA GLY A 582 6.26 -1.40 5.94
C GLY A 582 4.99 -1.23 5.10
N ASN A 583 4.01 -2.11 5.31
CA ASN A 583 2.75 -2.14 4.56
C ASN A 583 1.67 -1.19 5.10
N SER A 584 1.89 -0.66 6.30
CA SER A 584 1.02 0.33 6.93
C SER A 584 1.85 1.44 7.58
N LYS A 585 1.50 2.69 7.28
CA LYS A 585 2.13 3.89 7.81
C LYS A 585 1.08 4.95 8.08
N PHE A 586 1.13 5.59 9.24
CA PHE A 586 0.36 6.79 9.53
C PHE A 586 1.16 7.72 10.45
N GLY A 587 0.88 9.02 10.36
CA GLY A 587 1.47 10.05 11.20
C GLY A 587 0.46 10.52 12.24
N ALA A 588 0.94 10.78 13.45
CA ALA A 588 0.21 11.58 14.45
C ALA A 588 0.93 12.92 14.65
N ILE A 589 0.18 14.01 14.51
CA ILE A 589 0.66 15.37 14.71
C ILE A 589 0.09 15.86 16.02
N GLU A 590 0.95 16.21 16.98
CA GLU A 590 0.57 16.77 18.27
C GLU A 590 1.04 18.23 18.33
N LEU A 591 0.10 19.15 18.50
CA LEU A 591 0.37 20.58 18.64
C LEU A 591 0.21 20.98 20.09
N GLU A 592 1.23 21.62 20.65
CA GLU A 592 1.21 22.21 21.98
C GLU A 592 1.33 23.72 21.82
N ASN A 593 0.39 24.45 22.44
CA ASN A 593 0.44 25.91 22.47
C ASN A 593 0.99 26.34 23.82
N VAL A 594 2.10 27.08 23.81
CA VAL A 594 2.72 27.54 25.06
C VAL A 594 2.21 28.94 25.39
N ASN A 595 1.55 29.07 26.53
CA ASN A 595 1.03 30.37 26.99
C ASN A 595 2.18 31.39 27.08
N GLY A 596 1.97 32.62 26.58
CA GLY A 596 2.81 33.76 26.95
C GLY A 596 3.87 34.23 25.94
N GLY A 597 3.66 34.07 24.64
CA GLY A 597 4.57 34.62 23.61
C GLY A 597 5.77 33.72 23.28
N GLU A 598 5.71 32.46 23.70
CA GLU A 598 6.66 31.41 23.35
C GLU A 598 6.30 30.76 22.00
N GLN A 599 7.26 30.02 21.41
CA GLN A 599 7.07 29.32 20.14
C GLN A 599 6.09 28.15 20.31
N GLY A 600 5.22 27.94 19.31
CA GLY A 600 4.37 26.74 19.27
C GLY A 600 5.24 25.50 19.03
N ILE A 601 4.83 24.36 19.59
CA ILE A 601 5.53 23.09 19.42
C ILE A 601 4.67 22.15 18.58
N LEU A 602 5.25 21.54 17.56
CA LEU A 602 4.66 20.44 16.80
C LEU A 602 5.53 19.21 16.96
N ARG A 603 4.92 18.11 17.39
CA ARG A 603 5.54 16.79 17.48
C ARG A 603 4.89 15.87 16.45
N PHE A 604 5.67 15.44 15.47
CA PHE A 604 5.28 14.44 14.49
C PHE A 604 5.74 13.05 14.95
N ARG A 605 4.83 12.09 15.02
CA ARG A 605 5.09 10.69 15.38
C ARG A 605 4.72 9.78 14.23
N LEU A 606 5.66 8.95 13.78
CA LEU A 606 5.49 7.99 12.69
C LEU A 606 5.21 6.59 13.23
N PHE A 607 4.14 5.97 12.76
CA PHE A 607 3.81 4.58 13.05
C PHE A 607 3.99 3.75 11.79
N VAL A 608 4.70 2.63 11.88
CA VAL A 608 4.92 1.67 10.79
C VAL A 608 4.50 0.28 11.27
N ASP A 609 3.60 -0.37 10.54
CA ASP A 609 3.02 -1.68 10.85
C ASP A 609 2.49 -1.78 12.30
N GLY A 610 1.94 -0.66 12.79
CA GLY A 610 1.38 -0.51 14.13
C GLY A 610 2.39 -0.28 15.25
N VAL A 611 3.65 -0.03 14.95
CA VAL A 611 4.70 0.31 15.92
C VAL A 611 5.16 1.74 15.69
N GLU A 612 5.26 2.53 16.75
CA GLU A 612 5.90 3.84 16.68
C GLU A 612 7.39 3.67 16.34
N SER A 613 7.82 4.26 15.22
CA SER A 613 9.14 4.02 14.64
C SER A 613 10.03 5.26 14.62
N TRP A 614 9.45 6.46 14.69
CA TRP A 614 10.19 7.71 14.64
C TRP A 614 9.38 8.89 15.18
N GLU A 615 10.06 9.88 15.74
CA GLU A 615 9.48 11.14 16.22
C GLU A 615 10.35 12.33 15.76
N TYR A 616 9.71 13.48 15.51
CA TYR A 616 10.38 14.74 15.20
C TYR A 616 9.64 15.94 15.78
N VAL A 617 10.39 16.93 16.27
CA VAL A 617 9.84 18.13 16.90
C VAL A 617 10.20 19.36 16.08
N LEU A 618 9.19 20.20 15.83
CA LEU A 618 9.29 21.50 15.18
C LEU A 618 8.85 22.60 16.14
N LEU A 619 9.48 23.77 16.03
CA LEU A 619 9.08 24.97 16.73
C LEU A 619 8.65 26.02 15.71
N THR A 620 7.65 26.83 16.03
CA THR A 620 7.30 27.97 15.18
C THR A 620 8.38 29.05 15.23
N PRO A 621 8.48 29.95 14.24
CA PRO A 621 9.36 31.11 14.34
C PRO A 621 9.07 31.95 15.59
N PRO A 622 10.07 32.61 16.19
CA PRO A 622 9.82 33.51 17.33
C PRO A 622 8.92 34.68 16.89
N ALA A 623 7.87 34.96 17.67
CA ALA A 623 7.04 36.14 17.45
C ALA A 623 7.83 37.44 17.73
N ASN A 624 7.48 38.51 17.03
CA ASN A 624 8.05 39.85 17.19
C ASN A 624 7.53 40.53 18.48
N SER A 625 7.78 39.93 19.65
CA SER A 625 7.49 40.54 20.95
C SER A 625 8.67 41.43 21.39
N GLY A 626 8.70 42.68 20.93
CA GLY A 626 9.34 43.83 21.61
C GLY A 626 10.84 43.83 21.99
N MET A 627 11.64 42.79 21.69
CA MET A 627 13.08 42.76 22.01
C MET A 627 13.91 42.32 20.80
N GLY A 628 15.00 43.06 20.55
CA GLY A 628 15.70 43.18 19.26
C GLY A 628 16.08 41.87 18.55
N SER A 629 15.89 41.88 17.23
CA SER A 629 15.93 40.71 16.33
C SER A 629 17.28 39.98 16.21
N ARG A 630 18.38 40.53 16.73
CA ARG A 630 19.74 40.00 16.45
C ARG A 630 20.25 38.91 17.39
N ALA A 631 19.54 38.59 18.47
CA ALA A 631 20.03 37.64 19.49
C ALA A 631 19.41 36.23 19.40
N LYS A 632 18.37 36.00 18.59
CA LYS A 632 17.59 34.75 18.58
C LYS A 632 17.98 33.74 17.48
N ASP A 633 18.68 34.18 16.44
CA ASP A 633 19.01 33.33 15.27
C ASP A 633 20.15 32.33 15.52
N ALA A 634 20.80 32.35 16.69
CA ALA A 634 21.94 31.48 17.02
C ALA A 634 21.55 30.01 17.33
N ILE A 635 20.26 29.69 17.41
CA ILE A 635 19.77 28.33 17.76
C ILE A 635 19.45 27.49 16.50
N TRP A 636 19.41 28.10 15.31
CA TRP A 636 18.94 27.47 14.06
C TRP A 636 20.05 27.20 13.03
N GLY A 637 21.32 27.25 13.45
CA GLY A 637 22.50 27.00 12.60
C GLY A 637 22.92 25.54 12.51
#